data_AF-A0A2D7B5G3-F1
#
_entry.id   AF-A0A2D7B5G3-F1
#
_cell.length_a   1.000
_cell.length_b   1.000
_cell.length_c   1.000
_cell.angle_alpha   90.00
_cell.angle_beta   90.00
_cell.angle_gamma   90.00
#
_symmetry.space_group_name_H-M   'P 1'
#
loop_
_entity.id
_entity.type
_entity.pdbx_description
1 polymer ?
#
loop_
_entity_poly.entity_id
_entity_poly.type
_entity_poly.pdbx_seq_one_letter_code
_entity_poly.pdbx_strand_id
1 'polypeptide(L)'
;MIYGAGFAAQPTDNLAQTRIIDFPASYHNGAAGFSFVDGHAEVHKWLDAHTMPPVQYTGQMGLNVASPKNPDTWWMIQRTTDKD
;
A
#
# COMPACT_ATOMS: atom_id res chain seq x y z
N MET A 1 -8.43 16.02 7.85
CA MET A 1 -8.51 14.91 6.88
C MET A 1 -7.10 14.44 6.61
N ILE A 2 -6.71 13.24 6.98
CA ILE A 2 -5.46 12.63 6.54
C ILE A 2 -5.76 11.21 6.09
N TYR A 3 -6.31 11.15 4.88
CA TYR A 3 -6.18 10.00 4.01
C TYR A 3 -5.60 10.62 2.75
N GLY A 4 -4.28 10.53 2.59
CA GLY A 4 -3.67 10.84 1.31
C GLY A 4 -4.28 9.92 0.25
N ALA A 5 -4.37 10.38 -0.99
CA ALA A 5 -4.83 9.54 -2.10
C ALA A 5 -3.79 8.48 -2.53
N GLY A 6 -2.64 8.41 -1.83
CA GLY A 6 -1.51 7.57 -2.18
C GLY A 6 -1.39 6.33 -1.30
N PHE A 7 -0.84 5.25 -1.86
CA PHE A 7 -0.32 4.12 -1.13
C PHE A 7 1.19 4.05 -1.37
N ALA A 8 1.98 3.90 -0.32
CA ALA A 8 3.43 3.79 -0.43
C ALA A 8 3.95 2.63 0.42
N ALA A 9 4.90 1.86 -0.12
CA ALA A 9 5.53 0.71 0.52
C ALA A 9 7.01 0.96 0.64
N GLN A 10 7.61 0.44 1.71
CA GLN A 10 9.07 0.43 1.82
C GLN A 10 9.64 -0.67 0.92
N PRO A 11 10.61 -0.38 0.04
CA PRO A 11 11.30 -1.41 -0.73
C PRO A 11 11.96 -2.44 0.20
N THR A 12 11.74 -3.72 -0.07
CA THR A 12 12.41 -4.84 0.59
C THR A 12 12.33 -6.08 -0.29
N ASP A 13 13.34 -6.93 -0.25
CA ASP A 13 13.34 -8.23 -0.90
C ASP A 13 12.72 -9.34 -0.03
N ASN A 14 12.35 -9.03 1.22
CA ASN A 14 11.85 -9.96 2.21
C ASN A 14 10.39 -9.65 2.59
N LEU A 15 9.46 -10.54 2.20
CA LEU A 15 8.04 -10.44 2.52
C LEU A 15 7.78 -10.27 4.02
N ALA A 16 8.60 -10.90 4.89
CA ALA A 16 8.46 -10.81 6.34
C ALA A 16 8.82 -9.43 6.93
N GLN A 17 9.41 -8.54 6.13
CA GLN A 17 9.88 -7.21 6.55
C GLN A 17 9.13 -6.07 5.85
N THR A 18 7.99 -6.37 5.22
CA THR A 18 7.13 -5.38 4.56
C THR A 18 6.63 -4.29 5.52
N ARG A 19 6.55 -3.06 5.01
CA ARG A 19 6.09 -1.87 5.74
C ARG A 19 5.27 -0.96 4.84
N ILE A 20 4.24 -0.35 5.43
CA ILE A 20 3.40 0.65 4.78
C ILE A 20 3.92 2.04 5.17
N ILE A 21 4.39 2.82 4.19
CA ILE A 21 4.82 4.21 4.40
C ILE A 21 3.60 5.12 4.54
N ASP A 22 2.69 5.02 3.57
CA ASP A 22 1.43 5.76 3.52
C ASP A 22 0.27 4.81 3.25
N PHE A 23 -0.80 4.92 4.04
CA PHE A 23 -1.99 4.08 3.87
C PHE A 23 -2.84 4.56 2.70
N PRO A 24 -3.46 3.62 1.96
CA PRO A 24 -4.41 3.98 0.93
C PRO A 24 -5.68 4.57 1.54
N ALA A 25 -6.38 5.35 0.73
CA ALA A 25 -7.76 5.74 1.00
C ALA A 25 -8.70 4.53 0.84
N SER A 26 -8.97 3.82 1.93
CA SER A 26 -9.84 2.62 1.96
C SER A 26 -11.28 2.89 1.49
N TYR A 27 -11.74 4.14 1.50
CA TYR A 27 -13.04 4.56 1.00
C TYR A 27 -13.18 4.46 -0.54
N HIS A 28 -12.13 4.13 -1.29
CA HIS A 28 -12.19 3.81 -2.73
C HIS A 28 -12.58 2.34 -3.00
N ASN A 29 -13.63 1.84 -2.32
CA ASN A 29 -14.13 0.47 -2.48
C ASN A 29 -13.06 -0.62 -2.27
N GLY A 30 -12.13 -0.36 -1.35
CA GLY A 30 -11.02 -1.25 -1.05
C GLY A 30 -10.09 -1.52 -2.25
N ALA A 31 -9.88 -0.54 -3.13
CA ALA A 31 -9.02 -0.66 -4.29
C ALA A 31 -8.27 0.64 -4.63
N ALA A 32 -7.25 0.54 -5.47
CA ALA A 32 -6.58 1.68 -6.11
C ALA A 32 -6.17 1.35 -7.54
N GLY A 33 -6.08 2.38 -8.38
CA GLY A 33 -5.50 2.30 -9.72
C GLY A 33 -4.02 2.64 -9.68
N PHE A 34 -3.21 1.81 -10.35
CA PHE A 34 -1.77 1.98 -10.51
C PHE A 34 -1.44 2.12 -11.99
N SER A 35 -0.49 3.00 -12.30
CA SER A 35 0.09 3.17 -13.63
C SER A 35 1.60 3.04 -13.54
N PHE A 36 2.20 2.33 -14.48
CA PHE A 36 3.62 1.99 -14.50
C PHE A 36 4.36 2.74 -15.61
N VAL A 37 5.68 2.87 -15.46
CA VAL A 37 6.52 3.65 -16.38
C VAL A 37 6.59 3.06 -17.79
N ASP A 38 6.31 1.77 -17.94
CA ASP A 38 6.23 1.06 -19.21
C ASP A 38 4.88 1.24 -19.93
N GLY A 39 3.96 2.02 -19.35
CA GLY A 39 2.65 2.33 -19.92
C GLY A 39 1.52 1.39 -19.49
N HIS A 40 1.80 0.36 -18.69
CA HIS A 40 0.76 -0.51 -18.15
C HIS A 40 -0.02 0.17 -17.01
N ALA A 41 -1.25 -0.31 -16.78
CA ALA A 41 -2.05 0.09 -15.64
C ALA A 41 -2.77 -1.12 -15.06
N GLU A 42 -2.87 -1.17 -13.74
CA GLU A 42 -3.56 -2.22 -13.00
C GLU A 42 -4.52 -1.60 -11.96
N VAL A 43 -5.68 -2.22 -11.77
CA VAL A 43 -6.51 -1.95 -10.59
C VAL A 43 -6.25 -3.05 -9.58
N HIS A 44 -5.79 -2.67 -8.39
CA HIS A 44 -5.52 -3.61 -7.31
C HIS A 44 -6.56 -3.46 -6.21
N LYS A 45 -7.18 -4.57 -5.84
CA LYS A 45 -8.04 -4.66 -4.65
C LYS A 45 -7.19 -5.06 -3.45
N TRP A 46 -7.32 -4.32 -2.36
CA TRP A 46 -6.61 -4.59 -1.12
C TRP A 46 -7.10 -5.90 -0.51
N LEU A 47 -6.15 -6.75 -0.14
CA LEU A 47 -6.42 -8.09 0.39
C LEU A 47 -6.22 -8.16 1.90
N ASP A 48 -5.31 -7.35 2.45
CA ASP A 48 -4.96 -7.38 3.87
C ASP A 48 -5.71 -6.28 4.65
N ALA A 49 -6.28 -6.65 5.79
CA ALA A 49 -6.94 -5.70 6.69
C ALA A 49 -5.97 -4.66 7.25
N HIS A 50 -4.69 -4.98 7.38
CA HIS A 50 -3.66 -4.02 7.75
C HIS A 50 -3.50 -2.92 6.71
N THR A 51 -3.85 -3.15 5.44
CA THR A 51 -3.81 -2.14 4.38
C THR A 51 -5.01 -1.18 4.45
N MET A 52 -6.09 -1.59 5.12
CA MET A 52 -7.32 -0.80 5.26
C MET A 52 -7.76 -0.68 6.72
N PRO A 53 -6.94 -0.07 7.59
CA PRO A 53 -7.33 0.11 8.99
C PRO A 53 -8.60 0.97 9.10
N PRO A 54 -9.39 0.80 10.17
CA PRO A 54 -10.60 1.60 10.39
C PRO A 54 -10.32 3.09 10.32
N VAL A 55 -11.24 3.84 9.71
CA VAL A 55 -11.11 5.27 9.52
C VAL A 55 -11.22 5.98 10.88
N GLN A 56 -10.22 6.78 11.24
CA GLN A 56 -10.18 7.61 12.45
C GLN A 56 -10.08 9.09 12.06
N TYR A 57 -11.00 9.91 12.58
CA TYR A 57 -11.06 11.35 12.30
C TYR A 57 -10.27 12.19 13.33
N THR A 58 -9.13 11.67 13.79
CA THR A 58 -8.28 12.33 14.80
C THR A 58 -7.27 13.30 14.18
N GLY A 59 -7.11 13.27 12.86
CA GLY A 59 -6.04 14.01 12.21
C GLY A 59 -4.65 13.41 12.46
N GLN A 60 -4.57 12.20 13.01
CA GLN A 60 -3.32 11.46 13.22
C GLN A 60 -3.39 10.06 12.58
N MET A 61 -2.37 9.71 11.81
CA MET A 61 -2.21 8.39 11.19
C MET A 61 -0.74 7.99 11.34
N GLY A 62 -0.50 6.72 11.69
CA GLY A 62 0.85 6.19 11.73
C GLY A 62 1.47 6.22 10.34
N LEU A 63 2.67 6.78 10.21
CA LEU A 63 3.47 6.70 8.99
C LEU A 63 4.53 5.64 9.16
N ASN A 64 4.94 5.01 8.06
CA ASN A 64 5.98 3.98 8.08
C ASN A 64 5.69 2.89 9.14
N VAL A 65 4.53 2.25 9.03
CA VAL A 65 4.06 1.22 9.95
C VAL A 65 4.56 -0.16 9.51
N ALA A 66 5.08 -0.95 10.45
CA ALA A 66 5.44 -2.33 10.18
C ALA A 66 4.18 -3.14 9.82
N SER A 67 4.23 -3.86 8.70
CA SER A 67 3.13 -4.71 8.24
C SER A 67 3.71 -6.02 7.69
N PRO A 68 4.34 -6.83 8.57
CA PRO A 68 5.08 -8.01 8.12
C PRO A 68 4.16 -9.01 7.43
N LYS A 69 4.62 -9.56 6.31
CA LYS A 69 3.88 -10.50 5.46
C LYS A 69 2.62 -9.93 4.81
N ASN A 70 2.54 -8.61 4.66
CA ASN A 70 1.41 -7.98 3.99
C ASN A 70 1.48 -8.18 2.45
N PRO A 71 0.53 -8.91 1.84
CA PRO A 71 0.52 -9.19 0.41
C PRO A 71 0.30 -7.96 -0.48
N ASP A 72 -0.38 -6.92 0.00
CA ASP A 72 -0.60 -5.69 -0.79
C ASP A 72 0.68 -4.86 -0.90
N THR A 73 1.41 -4.77 0.21
CA THR A 73 2.73 -4.11 0.24
C THR A 73 3.71 -4.86 -0.66
N TRP A 74 3.69 -6.19 -0.59
CA TRP A 74 4.52 -7.05 -1.42
C TRP A 74 4.18 -6.96 -2.91
N TRP A 75 2.89 -6.99 -3.25
CA TRP A 75 2.38 -6.83 -4.61
C TRP A 75 2.93 -5.56 -5.26
N MET A 76 2.95 -4.45 -4.51
CA MET A 76 3.45 -3.17 -5.02
C MET A 76 4.96 -3.22 -5.24
N ILE A 77 5.73 -3.73 -4.26
CA ILE A 77 7.18 -3.91 -4.39
C ILE A 77 7.52 -4.72 -5.64
N GLN A 78 6.82 -5.83 -5.88
CA GLN A 78 7.06 -6.69 -7.04
C GLN A 78 6.82 -6.01 -8.40
N ARG A 79 6.08 -4.90 -8.45
CA ARG A 79 5.75 -4.18 -9.70
C ARG A 79 6.49 -2.87 -9.89
N THR A 80 7.07 -2.33 -8.82
CA THR A 80 7.81 -1.07 -8.85
C THR A 80 9.32 -1.25 -8.73
N THR A 81 9.75 -2.35 -8.12
CA THR A 81 11.16 -2.68 -7.92
C THR A 81 11.35 -4.08 -8.46
N ASP A 82 11.85 -4.13 -9.69
CA ASP A 82 12.11 -5.36 -10.40
C ASP A 82 13.05 -6.27 -9.59
N LYS A 83 12.82 -7.57 -9.65
CA LYS A 83 13.76 -8.60 -9.17
C LYS A 83 14.35 -9.30 -10.39
N ASP A 84 15.10 -8.54 -11.18
CA ASP A 84 16.13 -9.10 -12.05
C ASP A 84 17.50 -8.78 -11.45
#